data_AF-A0A4Y2J6X2-F1
#
_entry.id   AF-A0A4Y2J6X2-F1
#
_cell.length_a   1.000
_cell.length_b   1.000
_cell.length_c   1.000
_cell.angle_alpha   90.00
_cell.angle_beta   90.00
_cell.angle_gamma   90.00
#
_symmetry.space_group_name_H-M   'P 1'
#
loop_
_entity.id
_entity.type
_entity.pdbx_description
1 polymer ?
#
loop_
_entity_poly.entity_id
_entity_poly.type
_entity_poly.pdbx_seq_one_letter_code
_entity_poly.pdbx_strand_id
1 'polypeptide(L)'
;MGILPHYKLYQDNDPKHNAHICRLWALYHCPQVIRTPAQSPDLNPIENIWDHLNNRIRKFKISSKNELREKLMSEWDKIEGNVCANIVKSMPKRLNEVIKCKGGPTHY
;
A
#
# COMPACT_ATOMS: atom_id res chain seq x y z
N MET A 1 -0.11 15.58 14.80
CA MET A 1 0.20 14.58 13.77
C MET A 1 -1.09 13.91 13.35
N GLY A 2 -1.49 14.06 12.09
CA GLY A 2 -2.72 13.52 11.53
C GLY A 2 -2.67 13.67 10.02
N ILE A 3 -3.50 12.92 9.32
CA ILE A 3 -3.64 13.06 7.86
C ILE A 3 -4.37 14.38 7.60
N LEU A 4 -3.80 15.23 6.72
CA LEU A 4 -4.41 16.52 6.42
C LEU A 4 -5.82 16.31 5.84
N PRO A 5 -6.77 17.26 6.06
CA PRO A 5 -8.18 17.05 5.74
C PRO A 5 -8.49 16.69 4.28
N HIS A 6 -7.60 17.03 3.35
CA HIS A 6 -7.76 16.75 1.92
C HIS A 6 -7.23 15.37 1.49
N TYR A 7 -6.56 14.65 2.38
CA TYR A 7 -6.07 13.30 2.13
C TYR A 7 -7.03 12.24 2.69
N LYS A 8 -7.05 11.08 2.03
CA LYS A 8 -7.83 9.91 2.44
C LYS A 8 -6.89 8.78 2.81
N LEU A 9 -7.11 8.14 3.95
CA LEU A 9 -6.41 6.93 4.35
C LEU A 9 -6.97 5.74 3.57
N TYR A 10 -6.08 4.95 2.97
CA TYR A 10 -6.38 3.65 2.40
C TYR A 10 -5.60 2.58 3.19
N GLN A 11 -6.28 1.55 3.68
CA GLN A 11 -5.67 0.42 4.38
C GLN A 11 -6.49 -0.85 4.12
N ASP A 12 -5.85 -2.02 4.25
CA ASP A 12 -6.54 -3.30 4.15
C ASP A 12 -7.46 -3.57 5.35
N ASN A 13 -8.14 -4.72 5.32
CA ASN A 13 -9.06 -5.15 6.37
C ASN A 13 -8.42 -6.10 7.40
N ASP A 14 -7.10 -6.06 7.62
CA ASP A 14 -6.47 -6.86 8.69
C ASP A 14 -7.18 -6.60 10.04
N PRO A 15 -7.47 -7.64 10.84
CA PRO A 15 -8.10 -7.49 12.16
C PRO A 15 -7.43 -6.45 13.06
N LYS A 16 -6.12 -6.26 12.96
CA LYS A 16 -5.36 -5.26 13.73
C LYS A 16 -5.78 -3.84 13.37
N HIS A 17 -5.98 -3.52 12.10
CA HIS A 17 -6.49 -2.21 11.67
C HIS A 17 -7.92 -1.96 12.16
N ASN A 18 -8.66 -3.03 12.40
CA ASN A 18 -10.02 -3.01 12.94
C ASN A 18 -10.08 -3.14 14.48
N ALA A 19 -8.94 -3.23 15.18
CA ALA A 19 -8.94 -3.25 16.64
C ALA A 19 -9.53 -1.93 17.19
N HIS A 20 -10.18 -1.98 18.35
CA HIS A 20 -10.85 -0.80 18.94
C HIS A 20 -9.91 0.40 19.07
N ILE A 21 -8.68 0.17 19.56
CA ILE A 21 -7.66 1.22 19.71
C ILE A 21 -7.25 1.84 18.37
N CYS A 22 -7.11 1.04 17.31
CA CYS A 22 -6.74 1.52 15.98
C CYS A 22 -7.87 2.33 15.34
N ARG A 23 -9.12 1.87 15.44
CA ARG A 23 -10.28 2.60 14.95
C ARG A 23 -10.48 3.92 15.69
N LEU A 24 -10.29 3.93 17.01
CA LEU A 24 -10.39 5.15 17.82
C LEU A 24 -9.33 6.17 17.39
N TRP A 25 -8.09 5.72 17.19
CA TRP A 25 -7.03 6.60 16.69
C TRP A 25 -7.35 7.13 15.28
N ALA A 26 -7.78 6.27 14.35
CA ALA A 26 -8.15 6.70 13.00
C ALA A 26 -9.30 7.71 13.00
N LEU A 27 -10.28 7.58 13.90
CA LEU A 27 -11.38 8.53 14.04
C LEU A 27 -10.91 9.96 14.35
N TYR A 28 -9.90 10.10 15.21
CA TYR A 28 -9.37 11.42 15.61
C TYR A 28 -8.29 11.97 14.68
N HIS A 29 -7.57 11.10 13.96
CA HIS A 29 -6.37 11.49 13.20
C HIS A 29 -6.50 11.33 11.68
N CYS A 30 -7.55 10.68 11.19
CA CYS A 30 -7.78 10.40 9.77
C CYS A 30 -9.22 10.79 9.41
N PRO A 31 -9.47 12.05 9.03
CA PRO A 31 -10.82 12.56 8.75
C PRO A 31 -11.56 11.78 7.67
N GLN A 32 -10.83 11.14 6.76
CA GLN A 32 -11.37 10.36 5.66
C GLN A 32 -10.64 9.01 5.57
N VAL A 33 -11.37 7.91 5.80
CA VAL A 33 -10.87 6.54 5.62
C VAL A 33 -11.67 5.87 4.51
N ILE A 34 -10.98 5.29 3.53
CA ILE A 34 -11.58 4.54 2.43
C ILE A 34 -11.91 3.14 2.92
N ARG A 35 -13.16 2.71 2.69
CA ARG A 35 -13.56 1.32 2.91
C ARG A 35 -13.02 0.46 1.77
N THR A 36 -12.29 -0.58 2.12
CA THR A 36 -11.68 -1.50 1.16
C THR A 36 -12.41 -2.84 1.17
N PRO A 37 -12.49 -3.56 0.05
CA PRO A 37 -12.99 -4.93 0.03
C PRO A 37 -11.97 -5.89 0.70
N ALA A 38 -12.48 -6.95 1.33
CA ALA A 38 -11.62 -7.99 1.88
C ALA A 38 -10.94 -8.79 0.76
N GLN A 39 -9.75 -9.34 1.04
CA GLN A 39 -9.03 -10.23 0.12
C GLN A 39 -8.77 -9.63 -1.29
N SER A 40 -8.58 -8.31 -1.37
CA SER A 40 -8.35 -7.60 -2.64
C SER A 40 -6.95 -6.95 -2.66
N PRO A 41 -5.87 -7.75 -2.65
CA PRO A 41 -4.50 -7.22 -2.74
C PRO A 41 -4.26 -6.50 -4.08
N ASP A 42 -4.95 -6.91 -5.14
CA ASP A 42 -4.94 -6.29 -6.46
C ASP A 42 -5.39 -4.82 -6.45
N LEU A 43 -6.25 -4.46 -5.49
CA LEU A 43 -6.68 -3.09 -5.23
C LEU A 43 -5.80 -2.34 -4.23
N ASN A 44 -4.81 -2.98 -3.60
CA ASN A 44 -3.93 -2.35 -2.62
C ASN A 44 -2.65 -1.81 -3.28
N PRO A 45 -2.52 -0.49 -3.52
CA PRO A 45 -1.40 0.07 -4.29
C PRO A 45 -0.02 -0.17 -3.65
N ILE A 46 0.01 -0.33 -2.33
CA ILE A 46 1.27 -0.49 -1.59
C ILE A 46 1.93 -1.84 -1.89
N GLU A 47 1.16 -2.87 -2.28
CA GLU A 47 1.71 -4.17 -2.68
C GLU A 47 2.67 -4.01 -3.87
N ASN A 48 2.33 -3.17 -4.85
CA ASN A 48 3.22 -2.92 -5.98
C ASN A 48 4.49 -2.14 -5.58
N ILE A 49 4.41 -1.29 -4.56
CA ILE A 49 5.59 -0.62 -3.99
C ILE A 49 6.48 -1.65 -3.28
N TRP A 50 5.89 -2.58 -2.53
CA TRP A 50 6.62 -3.68 -1.90
C TRP A 50 7.29 -4.58 -2.93
N ASP A 51 6.61 -4.95 -4.00
CA ASP A 51 7.18 -5.73 -5.09
C ASP A 51 8.32 -4.99 -5.79
N HIS A 52 8.16 -3.69 -6.05
CA HIS A 52 9.22 -2.85 -6.62
C HIS A 52 10.45 -2.79 -5.72
N LEU A 53 10.26 -2.62 -4.42
CA LEU A 53 11.33 -2.63 -3.43
C LEU A 53 12.01 -4.01 -3.35
N ASN A 54 11.22 -5.08 -3.26
CA ASN A 54 11.72 -6.46 -3.21
C ASN A 54 12.57 -6.79 -4.46
N ASN A 55 12.14 -6.37 -5.64
CA ASN A 55 12.90 -6.57 -6.88
C ASN A 55 14.25 -5.83 -6.89
N ARG A 56 14.35 -4.67 -6.23
CA ARG A 56 15.62 -3.97 -6.03
C ARG A 56 16.50 -4.70 -5.01
N ILE A 57 15.91 -5.12 -3.89
CA ILE A 57 16.63 -5.79 -2.79
C ILE A 57 17.21 -7.14 -3.23
N ARG A 58 16.50 -7.90 -4.08
CA ARG A 58 16.97 -9.18 -4.63
C ARG A 58 18.30 -9.10 -5.43
N LYS A 59 18.72 -7.89 -5.83
CA LYS A 59 20.00 -7.67 -6.54
C LYS A 59 21.21 -7.70 -5.60
N PHE A 60 21.00 -7.63 -4.29
CA PHE A 60 22.06 -7.62 -3.30
C PHE A 60 22.18 -8.99 -2.61
N LYS A 61 23.42 -9.40 -2.31
CA LYS A 61 23.69 -10.56 -1.47
C LYS A 61 23.68 -10.12 -0.01
N ILE A 62 22.51 -10.19 0.62
CA ILE A 62 22.32 -9.76 2.00
C ILE A 62 22.49 -10.95 2.94
N SER A 63 23.33 -10.78 3.97
CA SER A 63 23.68 -11.86 4.90
C SER A 63 23.33 -11.57 6.36
N SER A 64 22.81 -10.38 6.66
CA SER A 64 22.39 -10.02 8.02
C SER A 64 21.12 -9.15 8.04
N LYS A 65 20.45 -9.11 9.19
CA LYS A 65 19.29 -8.24 9.42
C LYS A 65 19.64 -6.75 9.34
N ASN A 66 20.83 -6.37 9.80
CA ASN A 66 21.28 -4.97 9.77
C ASN A 66 21.51 -4.52 8.33
N GLU A 67 22.20 -5.34 7.54
CA GLU A 67 22.40 -5.10 6.11
C GLU A 67 21.05 -5.03 5.36
N LEU A 68 20.10 -5.93 5.67
CA LEU A 68 18.76 -5.87 5.09
C LEU A 68 18.07 -4.54 5.40
N ARG A 69 18.13 -4.07 6.65
CA ARG A 69 17.53 -2.81 7.07
C ARG A 69 18.14 -1.62 6.33
N GLU A 70 19.47 -1.55 6.27
CA GLU A 70 20.19 -0.47 5.58
C GLU A 70 19.87 -0.45 4.08
N LYS A 71 19.82 -1.62 3.44
CA LYS A 71 19.45 -1.74 2.02
C LYS A 71 17.99 -1.37 1.79
N LEU A 72 17.06 -1.82 2.62
CA LEU A 72 15.65 -1.42 2.52
C LEU A 72 15.48 0.10 2.61
N MET A 73 16.11 0.75 3.60
CA MET A 73 16.02 2.20 3.76
C MET A 73 16.63 2.94 2.55
N SER A 74 17.85 2.55 2.14
CA SER A 74 18.52 3.22 1.01
C SER A 74 17.83 2.99 -0.34
N GLU A 75 17.21 1.83 -0.58
CA GLU A 75 16.44 1.59 -1.81
C GLU A 75 15.05 2.23 -1.78
N TRP A 76 14.44 2.34 -0.60
CA TRP A 76 13.18 3.07 -0.38
C TRP A 76 13.34 4.56 -0.72
N ASP A 77 14.42 5.20 -0.24
CA ASP A 77 14.69 6.62 -0.51
C ASP A 77 14.95 6.92 -1.99
N LYS A 78 15.28 5.88 -2.79
CA LYS A 78 15.44 5.96 -4.25
C LYS A 78 14.14 5.70 -5.02
N ILE A 79 13.01 5.51 -4.35
CA ILE A 79 11.71 5.40 -5.02
C ILE A 79 11.27 6.80 -5.41
N GLU A 80 11.34 7.09 -6.69
CA GLU A 80 10.91 8.37 -7.24
C GLU A 80 9.39 8.56 -7.11
N GLY A 81 8.96 9.80 -6.90
CA GLY A 81 7.54 10.14 -6.78
C GLY A 81 6.71 9.78 -8.02
N ASN A 82 7.32 9.69 -9.21
CA ASN A 82 6.67 9.24 -10.43
C ASN A 82 6.19 7.77 -10.34
N VAL A 83 6.93 6.89 -9.64
CA VAL A 83 6.56 5.48 -9.44
C VAL A 83 5.27 5.43 -8.63
N CYS A 84 5.24 6.14 -7.50
CA CYS A 84 4.04 6.26 -6.66
C CYS A 84 2.87 6.86 -7.43
N ALA A 85 3.11 7.95 -8.18
CA ALA A 85 2.07 8.61 -8.97
C ALA A 85 1.48 7.69 -10.05
N ASN A 86 2.32 6.90 -10.74
CA ASN A 86 1.86 5.98 -11.77
C ASN A 86 1.02 4.83 -11.20
N ILE A 87 1.38 4.30 -10.03
CA ILE A 87 0.60 3.28 -9.34
C ILE A 87 -0.77 3.84 -8.96
N VAL A 88 -0.83 5.03 -8.35
CA VAL A 88 -2.11 5.67 -7.99
C VAL A 88 -2.96 5.96 -9.24
N LYS A 89 -2.35 6.46 -10.32
CA LYS A 89 -3.03 6.68 -11.61
C LYS A 89 -3.59 5.40 -12.23
N SER A 90 -3.08 4.22 -11.86
CA SER A 90 -3.60 2.94 -12.34
C SER A 90 -4.93 2.53 -11.68
N MET A 91 -5.28 3.10 -10.53
CA MET A 91 -6.43 2.65 -9.73
C MET A 91 -7.77 2.64 -10.48
N PRO A 92 -8.14 3.65 -11.29
CA PRO A 92 -9.38 3.59 -12.07
C PRO A 92 -9.42 2.38 -13.00
N LYS A 93 -8.28 2.00 -13.60
CA LYS A 93 -8.19 0.81 -14.45
C LYS A 93 -8.38 -0.48 -13.64
N ARG A 94 -7.76 -0.59 -12.45
CA ARG A 94 -7.93 -1.76 -11.57
C ARG A 94 -9.37 -1.95 -11.13
N LEU A 95 -10.03 -0.86 -10.71
CA LEU A 95 -11.44 -0.88 -10.33
C LEU A 95 -12.33 -1.33 -11.49
N ASN A 96 -12.06 -0.85 -12.71
CA ASN A 96 -12.78 -1.30 -13.90
C ASN A 96 -12.58 -2.79 -14.18
N GLU A 97 -11.37 -3.33 -13.98
CA GLU A 97 -11.12 -4.77 -14.13
C GLU A 97 -11.86 -5.59 -13.08
N VAL A 98 -11.90 -5.14 -11.81
CA VAL A 98 -12.69 -5.81 -10.75
C VAL A 98 -14.19 -5.83 -11.13
N ILE A 99 -14.71 -4.73 -11.67
CA ILE A 99 -16.10 -4.65 -12.15
C ILE A 99 -16.33 -5.65 -13.29
N LYS A 100 -15.43 -5.72 -14.28
CA LYS A 100 -15.52 -6.70 -15.39
C LYS A 100 -15.45 -8.14 -14.89
N CYS A 101 -14.59 -8.43 -13.91
CA CYS A 101 -14.46 -9.71 -13.25
C CYS A 101 -15.61 -10.00 -12.24
N LYS A 102 -16.60 -9.10 -12.11
CA LYS A 102 -17.72 -9.22 -11.16
C LYS A 102 -17.27 -9.43 -9.71
N GLY A 103 -16.21 -8.73 -9.29
CA GLY A 103 -15.60 -8.87 -7.97
C GLY A 103 -14.60 -10.03 -7.84
N GLY A 104 -14.37 -10.80 -8.91
CA GLY A 104 -13.33 -11.82 -8.95
C GLY A 104 -11.91 -11.24 -9.09
N PRO A 105 -10.87 -12.09 -8.95
CA PRO A 105 -9.47 -11.67 -9.04
C PRO A 105 -9.13 -11.00 -10.37
N THR A 106 -8.21 -10.05 -10.33
CA THR A 106 -7.66 -9.40 -11.53
C THR A 106 -6.19 -9.80 -11.74
N HIS A 107 -5.57 -9.28 -12.81
CA HIS A 107 -4.15 -9.50 -13.11
C HIS A 107 -3.21 -8.56 -12.34
N TYR A 108 -3.77 -7.69 -11.48
CA TYR A 108 -3.04 -6.68 -10.71
C TYR A 108 -2.52 -7.19 -9.37
#